data_AF-D8EY38-F1
#
_entry.id   AF-D8EY38-F1
#
_cell.length_a   1.000
_cell.length_b   1.000
_cell.length_c   1.000
_cell.angle_alpha   90.00
_cell.angle_beta   90.00
_cell.angle_gamma   90.00
#
_symmetry.space_group_name_H-M   'P 1'
#
loop_
_entity.id
_entity.type
_entity.pdbx_description
1 polymer ?
#
loop_
_entity_poly.entity_id
_entity_poly.type
_entity_poly.pdbx_seq_one_letter_code
_entity_poly.pdbx_strand_id
1 'polypeptide(L)'
;MHDTFEQEAKGFRSYLLADDRIIIHVASWHQIQNEEQFGRDLAYVASIIPQDQVRIALIGDGADWLWKHMKACFPQGRQVLDYYHCAEHIHKVAKVQYGESSFRL
;
A
#
# COMPACT_ATOMS: atom_id res chain seq x y z
N MET A 1 -14.12 -11.74 29.57
CA MET A 1 -14.35 -10.51 28.80
C MET A 1 -13.53 -10.65 27.53
N HIS A 2 -14.15 -11.13 26.46
CA HIS A 2 -13.44 -11.36 25.19
C HIS A 2 -13.30 -10.00 24.49
N ASP A 3 -12.10 -9.43 24.53
CA ASP A 3 -11.70 -8.43 23.54
C ASP A 3 -11.79 -9.12 22.19
N THR A 4 -12.78 -8.73 21.40
CA THR A 4 -12.92 -9.20 20.03
C THR A 4 -11.90 -8.39 19.25
N PHE A 5 -10.67 -8.90 19.11
CA PHE A 5 -9.66 -8.28 18.27
C PHE A 5 -10.29 -8.06 16.88
N GLU A 6 -10.34 -6.80 16.45
CA GLU A 6 -10.92 -6.40 15.18
C GLU A 6 -10.16 -7.11 14.06
N GLN A 7 -10.85 -8.02 13.39
CA GLN A 7 -10.32 -8.86 12.32
C GLN A 7 -10.98 -8.45 11.02
N GLU A 8 -10.16 -8.03 10.06
CA GLU A 8 -10.61 -7.57 8.76
C GLU A 8 -9.85 -8.28 7.66
N ALA A 9 -10.35 -8.19 6.43
CA ALA A 9 -9.57 -8.61 5.27
C ALA A 9 -8.37 -7.68 5.10
N LYS A 10 -7.18 -8.17 5.47
CA LYS A 10 -5.89 -7.46 5.27
C LYS A 10 -4.95 -8.35 4.47
N GLY A 11 -4.15 -7.73 3.60
CA GLY A 11 -3.27 -8.47 2.72
C GLY A 11 -2.41 -7.56 1.85
N PHE A 12 -1.53 -8.18 1.08
CA PHE A 12 -0.66 -7.50 0.15
C PHE A 12 -0.42 -8.36 -1.10
N ARG A 13 0.04 -7.69 -2.14
CA ARG A 13 0.50 -8.31 -3.38
C ARG A 13 1.87 -7.76 -3.73
N SER A 14 2.76 -8.62 -4.21
CA SER A 14 4.06 -8.21 -4.74
C SER A 14 4.13 -8.50 -6.22
N TYR A 15 4.68 -7.53 -6.95
CA TYR A 15 4.87 -7.59 -8.39
C TYR A 15 6.32 -7.23 -8.69
N LEU A 16 6.92 -7.95 -9.63
CA LEU A 16 8.21 -7.61 -10.22
C LEU A 16 7.95 -6.88 -11.54
N LEU A 17 8.56 -5.72 -11.70
CA LEU A 17 8.54 -4.96 -12.95
C LEU A 17 9.83 -5.24 -13.71
N ALA A 18 9.74 -5.99 -14.82
CA ALA A 18 10.88 -6.28 -15.69
C ALA A 18 11.01 -5.22 -16.81
N ASP A 19 12.17 -5.16 -17.46
CA ASP A 19 12.56 -4.10 -18.42
C ASP A 19 11.54 -3.86 -19.55
N ASP A 20 10.90 -4.93 -20.04
CA ASP A 20 9.89 -4.86 -21.11
C ASP A 20 8.50 -4.43 -20.61
N ARG A 21 8.42 -3.79 -19.43
CA ARG A 21 7.17 -3.44 -18.72
C ARG A 21 6.28 -4.64 -18.41
N ILE A 22 6.86 -5.84 -18.43
CA ILE A 22 6.20 -7.05 -17.99
C ILE A 22 6.02 -6.95 -16.48
N ILE A 23 4.76 -7.03 -16.05
CA ILE A 23 4.41 -7.12 -14.64
C ILE A 23 4.27 -8.60 -14.31
N ILE A 24 5.20 -9.11 -13.50
CA ILE A 24 5.18 -10.50 -13.03
C ILE A 24 4.59 -10.49 -11.63
N HIS A 25 3.53 -11.27 -11.43
CA HIS A 25 3.01 -11.53 -10.09
C HIS A 25 3.95 -12.46 -9.34
N VAL A 26 4.54 -11.99 -8.24
CA VAL A 26 5.53 -12.76 -7.46
C VAL A 26 4.84 -13.48 -6.31
N ALA A 27 4.04 -12.77 -5.52
CA ALA A 27 3.32 -13.35 -4.41
C ALA A 27 2.06 -12.55 -4.06
N SER A 28 1.13 -13.21 -3.37
CA SER A 28 -0.01 -12.56 -2.75
C SER A 28 -0.40 -13.28 -1.48
N TRP A 29 -0.77 -12.48 -0.49
CA TRP A 29 -1.18 -12.96 0.82
C TRP A 29 -2.37 -12.15 1.29
N HIS A 30 -3.49 -12.82 1.61
CA HIS A 30 -4.72 -12.18 2.09
C HIS A 30 -5.35 -13.08 3.15
N GLN A 31 -5.66 -12.52 4.31
CA GLN A 31 -6.26 -13.23 5.44
C GLN A 31 -7.28 -12.33 6.14
N ILE A 32 -8.21 -12.95 6.87
CA ILE A 32 -8.96 -12.27 7.93
C ILE A 32 -8.01 -12.19 9.13
N GLN A 33 -7.49 -11.00 9.42
CA GLN A 33 -6.42 -10.82 10.39
C GLN A 33 -6.38 -9.41 10.98
N ASN A 34 -5.66 -9.25 12.09
CA ASN A 34 -5.38 -7.95 12.71
C ASN A 34 -4.09 -7.32 12.16
N GLU A 35 -3.81 -6.08 12.56
CA GLU A 35 -2.62 -5.33 12.15
C GLU A 35 -1.31 -6.05 12.52
N GLU A 36 -1.22 -6.62 13.73
CA GLU A 36 0.01 -7.26 14.20
C GLU A 36 0.34 -8.52 13.39
N GLN A 37 -0.67 -9.31 13.04
CA GLN A 37 -0.48 -10.49 12.19
C GLN A 37 -0.07 -10.08 10.78
N PHE A 38 -0.70 -9.05 10.21
CA PHE A 38 -0.30 -8.50 8.91
C PHE A 38 1.18 -8.09 8.91
N GLY A 39 1.64 -7.40 9.96
CA GLY A 39 3.04 -7.00 10.10
C GLY A 39 4.01 -8.19 10.12
N ARG A 40 3.67 -9.26 10.84
CA ARG A 40 4.47 -10.50 10.88
C ARG A 40 4.54 -11.17 9.51
N ASP A 41 3.41 -11.29 8.82
CA ASP A 41 3.33 -11.94 7.51
C ASP A 41 4.12 -11.15 6.46
N LEU A 42 4.03 -9.82 6.50
CA LEU A 42 4.80 -8.95 5.61
C LEU A 42 6.30 -9.03 5.90
N ALA A 43 6.71 -9.06 7.17
CA ALA A 43 8.11 -9.20 7.56
C ALA A 43 8.71 -10.51 7.09
N TYR A 44 7.95 -11.61 7.14
CA TYR A 44 8.38 -12.88 6.60
C TYR A 44 8.64 -12.79 5.08
N VAL A 45 7.72 -12.20 4.32
CA VAL A 45 7.91 -12.01 2.88
C VAL A 45 9.09 -11.08 2.57
N ALA A 46 9.28 -10.02 3.36
CA ALA A 46 10.41 -9.12 3.18
C ALA A 46 11.77 -9.79 3.44
N SER A 47 11.81 -10.81 4.30
CA SER A 47 13.03 -11.57 4.63
C SER A 47 13.54 -12.45 3.49
N ILE A 48 12.65 -12.82 2.56
CA ILE A 48 13.00 -13.69 1.42
C ILE A 48 13.22 -12.91 0.12
N ILE A 49 12.95 -11.60 0.09
CA ILE A 49 13.19 -10.75 -1.07
C ILE A 49 14.63 -10.22 -1.01
N PRO A 50 15.45 -10.38 -2.07
CA PRO A 50 16.81 -9.80 -2.12
C PRO A 50 16.72 -8.29 -2.36
N GLN A 51 16.46 -7.52 -1.29
CA GLN A 51 16.16 -6.08 -1.37
C GLN A 51 17.31 -5.23 -1.90
N ASP A 52 18.55 -5.73 -1.85
CA ASP A 52 19.75 -5.10 -2.41
C ASP A 52 19.84 -5.23 -3.94
N GLN A 53 19.07 -6.15 -4.54
CA GLN A 53 19.07 -6.42 -5.98
C GLN A 53 17.88 -5.78 -6.70
N VAL A 54 16.93 -5.20 -5.97
CA VAL A 54 15.69 -4.65 -6.54
C VAL A 54 15.37 -3.27 -5.99
N ARG A 55 14.75 -2.42 -6.80
CA ARG A 55 14.20 -1.15 -6.32
C ARG A 55 12.79 -1.36 -5.78
N ILE A 56 12.59 -1.11 -4.50
CA ILE A 56 11.29 -1.31 -3.85
C ILE A 56 10.38 -0.08 -3.97
N ALA A 57 9.14 -0.29 -4.42
CA ALA A 57 8.05 0.66 -4.34
C ALA A 57 6.94 0.11 -3.43
N LEU A 58 6.47 0.94 -2.50
CA LEU A 58 5.45 0.61 -1.51
C LEU A 58 4.16 1.32 -1.90
N ILE A 59 3.21 0.58 -2.48
CA ILE A 59 1.94 1.13 -2.95
C ILE A 59 0.87 0.90 -1.89
N GLY A 60 0.10 1.94 -1.56
CA GLY A 60 -0.95 1.88 -0.54
C GLY A 60 -1.87 3.09 -0.59
N ASP A 61 -2.91 3.04 0.24
CA ASP A 61 -4.03 3.97 0.30
C ASP A 61 -3.76 5.26 1.10
N GLY A 62 -2.65 5.32 1.80
CA GLY A 62 -2.34 6.46 2.68
C GLY A 62 -2.46 6.13 4.17
N ALA A 63 -2.92 4.94 4.56
CA ALA A 63 -3.11 4.60 5.97
C ALA A 63 -1.79 4.50 6.74
N ASP A 64 -1.69 5.20 7.88
CA ASP A 64 -0.48 5.27 8.69
C ASP A 64 0.00 3.90 9.19
N TRP A 65 -0.93 3.04 9.61
CA TRP A 65 -0.61 1.68 10.07
C TRP A 65 0.05 0.85 8.96
N LEU A 66 -0.45 0.98 7.72
CA LEU A 66 0.08 0.26 6.57
C LEU A 66 1.49 0.76 6.22
N TRP A 67 1.69 2.08 6.22
CA TRP A 67 3.00 2.69 5.99
C TRP A 67 4.04 2.28 7.03
N LYS A 68 3.66 2.24 8.30
CA LYS A 68 4.53 1.80 9.40
C LYS A 68 5.10 0.41 9.13
N HIS A 69 4.24 -0.57 8.81
CA HIS A 69 4.68 -1.94 8.55
C HIS A 69 5.51 -2.06 7.27
N MET A 70 5.09 -1.42 6.18
CA MET A 70 5.83 -1.48 4.92
C MET A 70 7.21 -0.82 5.01
N LYS A 71 7.35 0.31 5.72
CA LYS A 71 8.65 0.97 5.93
C LYS A 71 9.54 0.21 6.89
N ALA A 72 8.98 -0.47 7.90
CA ALA A 72 9.75 -1.36 8.76
C ALA A 72 10.33 -2.55 7.96
N CYS A 73 9.55 -3.12 7.04
CA CYS A 73 9.95 -4.26 6.23
C CYS A 73 10.88 -3.90 5.06
N PHE A 74 10.67 -2.73 4.46
CA PHE A 74 11.40 -2.24 3.29
C PHE A 74 11.89 -0.81 3.54
N PRO A 75 12.96 -0.62 4.33
CA PRO A 75 13.39 0.70 4.79
C PRO A 75 13.80 1.62 3.64
N GLN A 76 14.37 1.08 2.56
CA GLN A 76 14.74 1.84 1.36
C GLN A 76 13.58 2.02 0.37
N GLY A 77 12.42 1.41 0.64
CA GLY A 77 11.25 1.50 -0.21
C GLY A 77 10.68 2.92 -0.27
N ARG A 78 10.28 3.33 -1.47
CA ARG A 78 9.58 4.60 -1.70
C ARG A 78 8.07 4.39 -1.60
N GLN A 79 7.41 5.17 -0.75
CA GLN A 79 5.95 5.21 -0.65
C GLN A 79 5.36 5.87 -1.90
N VAL A 80 4.34 5.22 -2.45
CA VAL A 80 3.57 5.68 -3.61
C VAL A 80 2.11 5.55 -3.25
N LEU A 81 1.39 6.68 -3.22
CA LEU A 81 -0.05 6.68 -2.99
C LEU A 81 -0.74 6.05 -4.21
N ASP A 82 -1.75 5.22 -3.98
CA ASP A 82 -2.52 4.66 -5.07
C ASP A 82 -3.31 5.75 -5.84
N TYR A 83 -3.69 5.40 -7.07
CA TYR A 83 -4.33 6.31 -7.99
C TYR A 83 -5.67 6.85 -7.46
N TYR A 84 -6.49 6.00 -6.82
CA TYR A 84 -7.82 6.38 -6.37
C TYR A 84 -7.74 7.42 -5.24
N HIS A 85 -6.94 7.14 -4.21
CA HIS A 85 -6.74 8.08 -3.10
C HIS A 85 -6.05 9.37 -3.55
N CYS A 86 -5.10 9.27 -4.48
CA CYS A 86 -4.48 10.45 -5.10
C CYS A 86 -5.51 11.31 -5.83
N ALA A 87 -6.37 10.70 -6.65
CA ALA A 87 -7.43 11.40 -7.38
C ALA A 87 -8.43 12.07 -6.44
N GLU A 88 -8.80 11.42 -5.32
CA GLU A 88 -9.64 12.05 -4.31
C GLU A 88 -9.02 13.30 -3.71
N HIS A 89 -7.73 13.26 -3.36
CA HIS A 89 -7.04 14.44 -2.82
C HIS A 89 -6.99 15.57 -3.85
N ILE A 90 -6.66 15.26 -5.10
CA ILE A 90 -6.66 16.25 -6.20
C ILE A 90 -8.06 16.87 -6.34
N HIS A 91 -9.12 16.05 -6.33
CA HIS A 91 -10.49 16.52 -6.42
C HIS A 91 -10.87 17.42 -5.24
N LYS A 92 -10.52 17.03 -4.01
CA LYS A 92 -10.75 17.84 -2.79
C LYS A 92 -10.06 19.21 -2.90
N VAL A 93 -8.81 19.25 -3.38
CA VAL A 93 -8.08 20.50 -3.61
C VAL A 93 -8.77 21.36 -4.68
N ALA A 94 -9.16 20.77 -5.81
CA ALA A 94 -9.84 21.49 -6.88
C ALA A 94 -11.15 22.13 -6.40
N LYS A 95 -11.95 21.39 -5.62
CA LYS A 95 -13.21 21.88 -5.05
C LYS A 95 -13.01 23.09 -4.13
N VAL A 96 -11.97 23.08 -3.29
CA VAL A 96 -11.62 24.23 -2.43
C VAL A 96 -11.14 25.41 -3.26
N GLN A 97 -10.27 25.17 -4.25
CA GLN A 97 -9.65 26.23 -5.05
C GLN A 97 -10.65 26.94 -5.98
N TYR A 98 -11.57 26.19 -6.58
CA TYR A 98 -12.42 26.71 -7.65
C TYR A 98 -13.92 26.78 -7.29
N GLY A 99 -14.34 26.17 -6.18
CA GLY A 99 -15.74 26.10 -5.77
C GLY A 99 -16.59 25.19 -6.68
N GLU A 100 -17.85 24.97 -6.28
CA GLU A 100 -18.81 24.10 -6.99
C GLU A 100 -19.22 24.62 -8.38
N SER A 101 -19.01 25.91 -8.64
CA SER A 101 -19.45 26.60 -9.87
C SER A 101 -18.41 26.59 -11.00
N SER A 102 -17.28 25.90 -10.83
CA SER A 102 -16.14 25.98 -11.74
C SER A 102 -16.13 24.97 -12.90
N PHE A 103 -17.16 24.14 -13.05
CA PHE A 103 -17.33 23.29 -14.22
C PHE A 103 -18.62 23.65 -14.97
N ARG A 104 -18.51 24.62 -15.87
CA ARG A 104 -19.33 24.67 -17.09
C ARG A 104 -18.38 24.42 -18.25
N LEU A 105 -18.36 23.18 -18.74
CA LEU A 105 -17.96 22.88 -20.11
C LEU A 105 -19.17 23.08 -21.02
#